data_AF-A0AA96FAB5-F1
#
_entry.id   AF-A0AA96FAB5-F1
#
_cell.length_a   1.000
_cell.length_b   1.000
_cell.length_c   1.000
_cell.angle_alpha   90.00
_cell.angle_beta   90.00
_cell.angle_gamma   90.00
#
_symmetry.space_group_name_H-M   'P 1'
#
loop_
_entity.id
_entity.type
_entity.pdbx_description
1 polymer ?
#
loop_
_entity_poly.entity_id
_entity_poly.type
_entity_poly.pdbx_seq_one_letter_code
_entity_poly.pdbx_strand_id
1 'polypeptide(L)'
;MAANTTKTDQQLESEIDRLMARQQEIAAEQERRQQQALKARSEAQDAWRQKLYDQWPALEEQLEDEARDHYLKAQAVVVAGDLIAAWQEWIEYKRTHYTRVQVRVQGLSAAHALGLVPHVASELRADRGDFVTFLTSTEHAAVEAVLDDRVSGLIGTLPD
;
A
#
# COMPACT_ATOMS: atom_id res chain seq x y z
N MET A 1 5.68 -19.05 66.25
CA MET A 1 6.52 -20.21 65.83
C MET A 1 5.67 -21.07 64.93
N ALA A 2 5.88 -20.99 63.61
CA ALA A 2 5.16 -21.82 62.66
C ALA A 2 5.68 -23.26 62.77
N ALA A 3 4.78 -24.22 62.99
CA ALA A 3 5.11 -25.63 63.03
C ALA A 3 5.66 -26.04 61.65
N ASN A 4 6.94 -26.39 61.60
CA ASN A 4 7.58 -26.94 60.41
C ASN A 4 7.18 -28.43 60.32
N THR A 5 6.01 -28.69 59.75
CA THR A 5 5.54 -30.06 59.49
C THR A 5 6.34 -30.66 58.35
N THR A 6 7.35 -31.45 58.70
CA THR A 6 8.10 -32.29 57.77
C THR A 6 7.16 -33.34 57.18
N LYS A 7 6.85 -33.24 55.89
CA LYS A 7 6.07 -34.26 55.17
C LYS A 7 6.86 -35.58 55.15
N THR A 8 6.16 -36.70 55.31
CA THR A 8 6.74 -38.04 55.13
C THR A 8 7.08 -38.28 53.66
N ASP A 9 8.00 -39.20 53.36
CA ASP A 9 8.45 -39.46 51.99
C ASP A 9 7.29 -39.81 51.03
N GLN A 10 6.30 -40.58 51.49
CA GLN A 10 5.06 -40.84 50.73
C GLN A 10 4.19 -39.60 50.47
N GLN A 11 4.17 -38.64 51.40
CA GLN A 11 3.49 -37.36 51.23
C GLN A 11 4.26 -36.43 50.28
N LEU A 12 5.56 -36.61 50.13
CA LEU A 12 6.38 -35.89 49.14
C LEU A 12 6.19 -36.48 47.74
N GLU A 13 6.22 -37.80 47.59
CA GLU A 13 5.97 -38.47 46.30
C GLU A 13 4.58 -38.14 45.73
N SER A 14 3.54 -38.24 46.55
CA SER A 14 2.17 -37.89 46.11
C SER A 14 1.99 -36.40 45.76
N GLU A 15 2.73 -35.50 46.41
CA GLU A 15 2.73 -34.08 46.04
C GLU A 15 3.50 -33.83 44.74
N ILE A 16 4.61 -34.55 44.51
CA ILE A 16 5.36 -34.51 43.24
C ILE A 16 4.47 -34.97 42.09
N ASP A 17 3.79 -36.11 42.23
CA ASP A 17 2.87 -36.62 41.21
C ASP A 17 1.75 -35.62 40.91
N ARG A 18 1.19 -35.00 41.95
CA ARG A 18 0.16 -33.96 41.81
C ARG A 18 0.69 -32.72 41.08
N LEU A 19 1.90 -32.28 41.41
CA LEU A 19 2.53 -31.13 40.76
C LEU A 19 2.91 -31.44 39.31
N MET A 20 3.40 -32.64 39.02
CA MET A 20 3.69 -33.10 37.67
C MET A 20 2.42 -33.18 36.82
N ALA A 21 1.34 -33.76 37.34
CA ALA A 21 0.04 -33.77 36.67
C ALA A 21 -0.47 -32.36 36.39
N ARG A 22 -0.34 -31.43 37.36
CA ARG A 22 -0.72 -30.03 37.17
C ARG A 22 0.14 -29.30 36.15
N GLN A 23 1.45 -29.59 36.09
CA GLN A 23 2.33 -29.03 35.05
C GLN A 23 1.95 -29.54 33.66
N GLN A 24 1.64 -30.83 33.52
CA GLN A 24 1.18 -31.41 32.25
C GLN A 24 -0.15 -30.79 31.80
N GLU A 25 -1.09 -30.58 32.73
CA GLU A 25 -2.36 -29.91 32.43
C GLU A 25 -2.16 -28.46 31.96
N ILE A 26 -1.25 -27.71 32.61
CA ILE A 26 -0.90 -26.34 32.20
C ILE A 26 -0.25 -26.34 30.82
N ALA A 27 0.68 -27.25 30.54
CA ALA A 27 1.33 -27.36 29.24
C ALA A 27 0.31 -27.68 28.13
N ALA A 28 -0.60 -28.62 28.36
CA ALA A 28 -1.65 -28.97 27.41
C ALA A 28 -2.65 -27.81 27.17
N GLU A 29 -2.96 -27.02 28.20
CA GLU A 29 -3.79 -25.83 28.06
C GLU A 29 -3.07 -24.72 27.27
N GLN A 30 -1.78 -24.50 27.53
CA GLN A 30 -0.96 -23.55 26.77
C GLN A 30 -0.87 -23.93 25.30
N GLU A 31 -0.64 -25.21 25.00
CA GLU A 31 -0.61 -25.72 23.63
C GLU A 31 -1.97 -25.52 22.94
N ARG A 32 -3.09 -25.83 23.61
CA ARG A 32 -4.44 -25.57 23.06
C ARG A 32 -4.65 -24.08 22.76
N ARG A 33 -4.25 -23.17 23.65
CA ARG A 33 -4.35 -21.73 23.42
C ARG A 33 -3.46 -21.26 22.27
N GLN A 34 -2.25 -21.80 22.15
CA GLN A 34 -1.33 -21.47 21.06
C GLN A 34 -1.91 -21.93 19.71
N GLN A 35 -2.45 -23.13 19.64
CA GLN A 35 -3.12 -23.64 18.43
C GLN A 35 -4.33 -22.78 18.05
N GLN A 36 -5.16 -22.39 19.03
CA GLN A 36 -6.29 -21.48 18.81
C GLN A 36 -5.84 -20.11 18.29
N ALA A 37 -4.78 -19.53 18.88
CA ALA A 37 -4.24 -18.24 18.45
C ALA A 37 -3.64 -18.30 17.05
N LEU A 38 -2.94 -19.38 16.70
CA LEU A 38 -2.41 -19.60 15.34
C LEU A 38 -3.53 -19.73 14.32
N LYS A 39 -4.60 -20.46 14.65
CA LYS A 39 -5.78 -20.60 13.79
C LYS A 39 -6.46 -19.24 13.56
N ALA A 40 -6.73 -18.49 14.63
CA ALA A 40 -7.33 -17.16 14.54
C ALA A 40 -6.47 -16.19 13.72
N ARG A 41 -5.14 -16.27 13.85
CA ARG A 41 -4.22 -15.47 13.03
C ARG A 41 -4.29 -15.85 11.55
N SER A 42 -4.36 -17.14 11.23
CA SER A 42 -4.50 -17.61 9.85
C SER A 42 -5.81 -17.09 9.23
N GLU A 43 -6.92 -17.26 9.95
CA GLU A 43 -8.25 -16.78 9.51
C GLU A 43 -8.25 -15.27 9.27
N ALA A 44 -7.62 -14.49 10.15
CA ALA A 44 -7.50 -13.04 9.98
C ALA A 44 -6.64 -12.66 8.76
N GLN A 45 -5.56 -13.40 8.50
CA GLN A 45 -4.70 -13.17 7.33
C GLN A 45 -5.44 -13.48 6.03
N ASP A 46 -6.17 -14.58 5.97
CA ASP A 46 -6.94 -14.97 4.78
C ASP A 46 -8.08 -14.00 4.52
N ALA A 47 -8.80 -13.57 5.57
CA ALA A 47 -9.83 -12.54 5.45
C ALA A 47 -9.26 -11.20 4.94
N TRP A 48 -8.08 -10.79 5.43
CA TRP A 48 -7.41 -9.59 4.93
C TRP A 48 -7.00 -9.73 3.47
N ARG A 49 -6.42 -10.87 3.06
CA ARG A 49 -6.05 -11.15 1.66
C ARG A 49 -7.27 -11.12 0.75
N GLN A 50 -8.37 -11.73 1.18
CA GLN A 50 -9.61 -11.76 0.41
C GLN A 50 -10.13 -10.35 0.19
N LYS A 51 -10.19 -9.55 1.27
CA LYS A 51 -10.58 -8.14 1.18
C LYS A 51 -9.69 -7.36 0.21
N LEU A 52 -8.37 -7.54 0.28
CA LEU A 52 -7.44 -6.89 -0.63
C LEU A 52 -7.68 -7.34 -2.08
N TYR A 53 -7.82 -8.63 -2.33
CA TYR A 53 -8.09 -9.19 -3.65
C TYR A 53 -9.37 -8.60 -4.27
N ASP A 54 -10.45 -8.53 -3.47
CA ASP A 54 -11.75 -8.00 -3.92
C ASP A 54 -11.70 -6.49 -4.22
N GLN A 55 -10.90 -5.73 -3.48
CA GLN A 55 -10.83 -4.26 -3.58
C GLN A 55 -9.78 -3.76 -4.57
N TRP A 56 -8.75 -4.57 -4.83
CA TRP A 56 -7.57 -4.16 -5.57
C TRP A 56 -7.91 -3.59 -6.97
N PRO A 57 -8.76 -4.21 -7.81
CA PRO A 57 -9.07 -3.65 -9.13
C PRO A 57 -9.59 -2.21 -9.09
N ALA A 58 -10.50 -1.91 -8.15
CA ALA A 58 -11.05 -0.57 -7.98
C ALA A 58 -10.00 0.42 -7.45
N LEU A 59 -9.11 -0.03 -6.55
CA LEU A 59 -8.00 0.80 -6.07
C LEU A 59 -7.00 1.15 -7.19
N GLU A 60 -6.74 0.23 -8.13
CA GLU A 60 -5.88 0.53 -9.27
C GLU A 60 -6.48 1.56 -10.21
N GLU A 61 -7.78 1.48 -10.46
CA GLU A 61 -8.49 2.45 -11.30
C GLU A 61 -8.47 3.84 -10.64
N GLN A 62 -8.80 3.91 -9.35
CA GLN A 62 -8.76 5.14 -8.58
C GLN A 62 -7.36 5.79 -8.61
N LEU A 63 -6.31 5.01 -8.34
CA LEU A 63 -4.94 5.53 -8.33
C LEU A 63 -4.45 5.95 -9.72
N GLU A 64 -4.95 5.32 -10.79
CA GLU A 64 -4.65 5.75 -12.17
C GLU A 64 -5.28 7.11 -12.48
N ASP A 65 -6.55 7.30 -12.11
CA ASP A 65 -7.22 8.59 -12.29
C ASP A 65 -6.58 9.69 -11.43
N GLU A 66 -6.25 9.42 -10.17
CA GLU A 66 -5.53 10.36 -9.30
C GLU A 66 -4.15 10.74 -9.89
N ALA A 67 -3.39 9.75 -10.38
CA ALA A 67 -2.10 10.00 -11.02
C ALA A 67 -2.29 10.86 -12.29
N ARG A 68 -3.30 10.56 -13.12
CA ARG A 68 -3.61 11.35 -14.31
C ARG A 68 -3.91 12.80 -13.96
N ASP A 69 -4.69 13.04 -12.91
CA ASP A 69 -5.04 14.38 -12.45
C ASP A 69 -3.81 15.17 -11.98
N HIS A 70 -2.92 14.56 -11.19
CA HIS A 70 -1.65 15.18 -10.80
C HIS A 70 -0.75 15.50 -12.00
N TYR A 71 -0.69 14.60 -12.98
CA TYR A 71 0.07 14.85 -14.21
C TYR A 71 -0.47 16.05 -14.99
N LEU A 72 -1.79 16.15 -15.17
CA LEU A 72 -2.43 17.26 -15.87
C LEU A 72 -2.27 18.59 -15.11
N LYS A 73 -2.33 18.57 -13.77
CA LYS A 73 -2.04 19.74 -12.93
C LYS A 73 -0.59 20.19 -13.09
N ALA A 74 0.36 19.26 -13.04
CA ALA A 74 1.77 19.57 -13.26
C ALA A 74 1.95 20.27 -14.62
N GLN A 75 1.34 19.75 -15.69
CA GLN A 75 1.40 20.37 -17.02
C GLN A 75 0.81 21.78 -17.04
N ALA A 76 -0.38 21.99 -16.46
CA ALA A 76 -1.02 23.30 -16.41
C ALA A 76 -0.15 24.33 -15.68
N VAL A 77 0.53 23.90 -14.62
CA VAL A 77 1.39 24.76 -13.81
C VAL A 77 2.72 25.07 -14.52
N VAL A 78 3.29 24.12 -15.29
CA VAL A 78 4.41 24.40 -16.21
C VAL A 78 4.02 25.46 -17.23
N VAL A 79 2.83 25.33 -17.83
CA VAL A 79 2.29 26.31 -18.79
C VAL A 79 2.14 27.69 -18.16
N ALA A 80 1.77 27.77 -16.88
CA ALA A 80 1.72 29.02 -16.12
C ALA A 80 3.10 29.57 -15.71
N GLY A 81 4.19 28.81 -15.93
CA GLY A 81 5.55 29.21 -15.61
C GLY A 81 6.00 28.97 -14.16
N ASP A 82 5.20 28.28 -13.34
CA ASP A 82 5.55 27.97 -11.95
C ASP A 82 6.21 26.59 -11.83
N LEU A 83 7.52 26.55 -12.05
CA LEU A 83 8.27 25.29 -12.01
C LEU A 83 8.27 24.62 -10.62
N ILE A 84 8.07 25.37 -9.53
CA ILE A 84 8.05 24.82 -8.18
C ILE A 84 6.75 24.05 -7.94
N ALA A 85 5.61 24.66 -8.25
CA ALA A 85 4.32 23.99 -8.12
C ALA A 85 4.19 22.85 -9.13
N ALA A 86 4.75 22.97 -10.33
CA ALA A 86 4.81 21.87 -11.30
C ALA A 86 5.60 20.67 -10.78
N TRP A 87 6.75 20.91 -10.13
CA TRP A 87 7.55 19.86 -9.50
C TRP A 87 6.78 19.15 -8.38
N GLN A 88 6.04 19.89 -7.55
CA GLN A 88 5.22 19.31 -6.48
C GLN A 88 4.17 18.35 -7.02
N GLU A 89 3.39 18.78 -8.02
CA GLU A 89 2.38 17.94 -8.66
C GLU A 89 3.00 16.74 -9.40
N TRP A 90 4.16 16.91 -10.03
CA TRP A 90 4.91 15.81 -10.63
C TRP A 90 5.34 14.75 -9.60
N ILE A 91 5.77 15.19 -8.41
CA ILE A 91 6.15 14.28 -7.33
C ILE A 91 4.93 13.51 -6.82
N GLU A 92 3.77 14.16 -6.68
CA GLU A 92 2.54 13.46 -6.33
C GLU A 92 2.11 12.47 -7.41
N TYR A 93 2.20 12.83 -8.70
CA TYR A 93 2.01 11.87 -9.79
C TYR A 93 2.91 10.62 -9.63
N LYS A 94 4.22 10.80 -9.41
CA LYS A 94 5.14 9.66 -9.24
C LYS A 94 4.80 8.86 -7.97
N ARG A 95 4.46 9.52 -6.85
CA ARG A 95 4.06 8.84 -5.61
C ARG A 95 2.81 7.99 -5.81
N THR A 96 1.75 8.56 -6.38
CA THR A 96 0.50 7.85 -6.67
C THR A 96 0.73 6.68 -7.61
N HIS A 97 1.54 6.88 -8.65
CA HIS A 97 1.94 5.82 -9.56
C HIS A 97 2.70 4.68 -8.85
N TYR A 98 3.70 4.99 -8.01
CA TYR A 98 4.41 3.97 -7.24
C TYR A 98 3.51 3.26 -6.22
N THR A 99 2.59 3.99 -5.58
CA THR A 99 1.57 3.40 -4.71
C THR A 99 0.72 2.39 -5.46
N ARG A 100 0.27 2.73 -6.68
CA ARG A 100 -0.49 1.81 -7.54
C ARG A 100 0.29 0.53 -7.85
N VAL A 101 1.57 0.64 -8.18
CA VAL A 101 2.45 -0.52 -8.38
C VAL A 101 2.55 -1.38 -7.12
N GLN A 102 2.68 -0.77 -5.94
CA GLN A 102 2.72 -1.51 -4.68
C GLN A 102 1.39 -2.22 -4.39
N VAL A 103 0.26 -1.56 -4.60
CA VAL A 103 -1.07 -2.16 -4.48
C VAL A 103 -1.22 -3.37 -5.40
N ARG A 104 -0.76 -3.26 -6.65
CA ARG A 104 -0.70 -4.39 -7.60
C ARG A 104 0.12 -5.55 -7.07
N VAL A 105 1.34 -5.30 -6.58
CA VAL A 105 2.21 -6.36 -6.03
C VAL A 105 1.53 -7.06 -4.84
N GLN A 106 0.90 -6.30 -3.94
CA GLN A 106 0.21 -6.87 -2.79
C GLN A 106 -1.03 -7.68 -3.21
N GLY A 107 -1.79 -7.18 -4.19
CA GLY A 107 -2.95 -7.88 -4.73
C GLY A 107 -2.59 -9.17 -5.47
N LEU A 108 -1.52 -9.17 -6.27
CA LEU A 108 -0.97 -10.38 -6.91
C LEU A 108 -0.53 -11.40 -5.86
N SER A 109 0.15 -10.94 -4.80
CA SER A 109 0.55 -11.78 -3.68
C SER A 109 -0.65 -12.39 -2.94
N ALA A 110 -1.71 -11.60 -2.72
CA ALA A 110 -2.96 -12.07 -2.13
C ALA A 110 -3.65 -13.13 -3.00
N ALA A 111 -3.76 -12.88 -4.32
CA ALA A 111 -4.31 -13.84 -5.27
C ALA A 111 -3.53 -15.17 -5.22
N HIS A 112 -2.20 -15.10 -5.25
CA HIS A 112 -1.33 -16.28 -5.18
C HIS A 112 -1.51 -17.06 -3.88
N ALA A 113 -1.52 -16.37 -2.74
CA ALA A 113 -1.70 -17.00 -1.43
C ALA A 113 -3.08 -17.66 -1.26
N LEU A 114 -4.11 -17.13 -1.92
CA LEU A 114 -5.47 -17.68 -1.91
C LEU A 114 -5.71 -18.73 -3.01
N GLY A 115 -4.76 -18.95 -3.91
CA GLY A 115 -4.93 -19.84 -5.07
C GLY A 115 -5.94 -19.31 -6.11
N LEU A 116 -6.16 -18.00 -6.14
CA LEU A 116 -7.07 -17.33 -7.07
C LEU A 116 -6.34 -16.87 -8.33
N VAL A 117 -7.09 -16.72 -9.42
CA VAL A 117 -6.55 -16.16 -10.67
C VAL A 117 -6.36 -14.65 -10.47
N PRO A 118 -5.15 -14.10 -10.67
CA PRO A 118 -4.94 -12.67 -10.50
C PRO A 118 -5.71 -11.86 -11.54
N HIS A 119 -6.22 -10.71 -11.12
CA HIS A 119 -6.66 -9.67 -12.05
C HIS A 119 -5.43 -9.14 -12.80
N VAL A 120 -5.44 -9.27 -14.13
CA VAL A 120 -4.35 -8.76 -14.97
C VAL A 120 -4.78 -7.42 -15.52
N ALA A 121 -4.47 -6.33 -14.81
CA ALA A 121 -4.50 -5.01 -15.40
C ALA A 121 -3.31 -4.91 -16.37
N SER A 122 -3.58 -4.89 -17.67
CA SER A 122 -2.56 -4.76 -18.69
C SER A 122 -1.91 -3.39 -18.56
N GLU A 123 -0.72 -3.32 -17.99
CA GLU A 123 0.05 -2.11 -17.98
C GLU A 123 1.43 -2.33 -18.58
N LEU A 124 1.44 -2.31 -19.91
CA LEU A 124 2.61 -2.00 -20.70
C LEU A 124 2.53 -0.51 -21.03
N ARG A 125 2.78 0.37 -20.05
CA ARG A 125 3.04 1.79 -20.37
C ARG A 125 4.44 2.18 -19.92
N ALA A 126 5.13 2.82 -20.84
CA ALA A 126 6.49 3.30 -20.67
C ALA A 126 6.53 4.29 -19.50
N ASP A 127 7.54 4.12 -18.64
CA ASP A 127 7.90 5.12 -17.63
C ASP A 127 7.98 6.49 -18.31
N ARG A 128 7.29 7.49 -17.74
CA ARG A 128 7.26 8.86 -18.29
C ARG A 128 8.56 9.64 -18.03
N GLY A 129 9.59 8.94 -17.56
CA GLY A 129 10.91 9.48 -17.33
C GLY A 129 11.01 10.25 -16.01
N ASP A 130 12.00 11.12 -15.97
CA ASP A 130 12.22 12.08 -14.90
C ASP A 130 11.50 13.41 -15.17
N PHE A 131 11.63 14.35 -14.23
CA PHE A 131 11.01 15.66 -14.38
C PHE A 131 11.58 16.48 -15.54
N VAL A 132 12.86 16.28 -15.87
CA VAL A 132 13.50 16.97 -17.01
C VAL A 132 12.82 16.53 -18.31
N THR A 133 12.65 15.22 -18.50
CA THR A 133 11.94 14.66 -19.65
C THR A 133 10.50 15.17 -19.73
N PHE A 134 9.81 15.25 -18.59
CA PHE A 134 8.48 15.85 -18.49
C PHE A 134 8.47 17.33 -18.90
N LEU A 135 9.40 18.14 -18.40
CA LEU A 135 9.51 19.56 -18.78
C LEU A 135 9.75 19.71 -20.28
N THR A 136 10.69 18.97 -20.87
CA THR A 136 10.94 19.03 -22.31
C THR A 136 9.70 18.63 -23.12
N SER A 137 8.91 17.66 -22.64
CA SER A 137 7.66 17.27 -23.31
C SER A 137 6.55 18.33 -23.24
N THR A 138 6.61 19.23 -22.25
CA THR A 138 5.59 20.25 -21.98
C THR A 138 6.03 21.66 -22.36
N GLU A 139 7.33 21.86 -22.65
CA GLU A 139 7.94 23.13 -23.01
C GLU A 139 7.25 23.77 -24.21
N HIS A 140 6.96 23.00 -25.26
CA HIS A 140 6.28 23.50 -26.44
C HIS A 140 4.89 24.08 -26.11
N ALA A 141 4.10 23.35 -25.31
CA ALA A 141 2.78 23.82 -24.88
C ALA A 141 2.87 25.07 -23.99
N ALA A 142 3.89 25.17 -23.14
CA ALA A 142 4.13 26.36 -22.31
C ALA A 142 4.52 27.58 -23.14
N VAL A 143 5.32 27.39 -24.20
CA VAL A 143 5.70 28.45 -25.14
C VAL A 143 4.51 28.93 -25.96
N GLU A 144 3.70 28.01 -26.49
CA GLU A 144 2.55 28.34 -27.33
C GLU A 144 1.42 29.04 -26.56
N ALA A 145 1.18 28.69 -25.29
CA ALA A 145 0.03 29.17 -24.52
C ALA A 145 -0.07 30.69 -24.39
N VAL A 146 1.05 31.41 -24.46
CA VAL A 146 1.10 32.88 -24.33
C VAL A 146 1.48 33.54 -25.65
N LEU A 147 1.75 32.75 -26.70
CA LEU A 147 2.26 33.24 -27.97
C LEU A 147 1.18 34.03 -28.72
N ASP A 148 -0.03 33.47 -28.83
CA ASP A 148 -1.15 34.10 -29.54
C ASP A 148 -1.61 35.40 -28.87
N ASP A 149 -1.68 35.43 -27.54
CA ASP A 149 -1.99 36.64 -26.77
C ASP A 149 -0.92 37.72 -26.96
N ARG A 150 0.38 37.34 -26.93
CA ARG A 150 1.48 38.28 -27.18
C ARG A 150 1.48 38.79 -28.61
N VAL A 151 1.27 37.93 -29.59
CA VAL A 151 1.23 38.30 -31.02
C VAL A 151 0.07 39.26 -31.23
N SER A 152 -1.13 38.92 -30.78
CA SER A 152 -2.32 39.78 -30.88
C SER A 152 -2.11 41.13 -30.19
N GLY A 153 -1.45 41.16 -29.03
CA GLY A 153 -1.10 42.42 -28.34
C GLY A 153 -0.04 43.27 -29.07
N LEU A 154 0.87 42.65 -29.82
CA LEU A 154 1.95 43.35 -30.54
C LEU A 154 1.53 43.87 -31.91
N ILE A 155 0.81 43.07 -32.69
CA ILE A 155 0.46 43.39 -34.09
C ILE A 155 -1.03 43.68 -34.29
N GLY A 156 -1.83 43.59 -33.23
CA GLY A 156 -3.29 43.70 -33.29
C GLY A 156 -3.95 42.40 -33.74
N THR A 157 -5.28 42.34 -33.64
CA THR A 157 -6.09 41.27 -34.23
C THR A 157 -6.53 41.66 -35.64
N LEU A 158 -6.65 40.69 -36.53
CA LEU A 158 -7.23 40.92 -37.85
C LEU A 158 -8.64 41.49 -37.67
N PRO A 159 -9.00 42.64 -38.29
CA PRO A 159 -10.36 43.15 -38.21
C PRO A 159 -11.33 42.21 -38.93
N ASP A 160 -12.51 42.01 -38.34
CA ASP A 160 -13.60 41.21 -38.93
C ASP A 160 -14.04 41.75 -40.31
#